data_AF-A0A963LWY6-F1
#
_entry.id   AF-A0A963LWY6-F1
#
_cell.length_a   1.000
_cell.length_b   1.000
_cell.length_c   1.000
_cell.angle_alpha   90.00
_cell.angle_beta   90.00
_cell.angle_gamma   90.00
#
_symmetry.space_group_name_H-M   'P 1'
#
loop_
_entity.id
_entity.type
_entity.pdbx_description
1 polymer ?
#
loop_
_entity_poly.entity_id
_entity_poly.type
_entity_poly.pdbx_seq_one_letter_code
_entity_poly.pdbx_strand_id
1 'polypeptide(L)'
;SAAYMLRQGRWAYHHYVGFAPELFDIVADPDQHHDLAGRPEHAEVLQQFAGLLRERLDPVATDRLAKHDQNALVARFGGREQALRTGTPGATPVPEP
;
A
#
# COMPACT_ATOMS: atom_id res chain seq x y z
N SER A 1 5.61 4.69 -3.44
CA SER A 1 6.03 3.98 -2.23
C SER A 1 5.15 2.75 -2.08
N ALA A 2 5.61 1.68 -1.44
CA ALA A 2 4.78 0.52 -1.16
C ALA A 2 3.75 0.82 -0.07
N ALA A 3 2.59 0.16 -0.19
CA ALA A 3 1.52 0.16 0.78
C ALA A 3 1.04 -1.29 0.99
N TYR A 4 0.68 -1.62 2.23
CA TYR A 4 0.21 -2.95 2.63
C TYR A 4 -1.04 -2.81 3.49
N MET A 5 -2.01 -3.69 3.30
CA MET A 5 -3.20 -3.79 4.13
C MET A 5 -3.25 -5.17 4.79
N LEU A 6 -3.40 -5.21 6.11
CA LEU A 6 -3.69 -6.42 6.86
C LEU A 6 -5.11 -6.32 7.41
N ARG A 7 -5.95 -7.31 7.10
CA ARG A 7 -7.29 -7.45 7.67
C ARG A 7 -7.35 -8.72 8.52
N GLN A 8 -7.62 -8.57 9.82
CA GLN A 8 -7.77 -9.71 10.72
C GLN A 8 -8.75 -9.39 11.85
N GLY A 9 -9.73 -10.29 12.05
CA GLY A 9 -10.80 -10.07 13.03
C GLY A 9 -11.59 -8.79 12.74
N ARG A 10 -11.70 -7.92 13.75
CA ARG A 10 -12.38 -6.62 13.66
C ARG A 10 -11.50 -5.48 13.17
N TRP A 11 -10.24 -5.73 12.86
CA TRP A 11 -9.27 -4.68 12.56
C TRP A 11 -8.84 -4.71 11.09
N ALA A 12 -8.68 -3.52 10.52
CA ALA A 12 -7.93 -3.27 9.29
C ALA A 12 -6.75 -2.35 9.60
N TYR A 13 -5.56 -2.75 9.21
CA TYR A 13 -4.31 -2.01 9.42
C TYR A 13 -3.67 -1.67 8.08
N HIS A 14 -3.37 -0.39 7.86
CA HIS A 14 -2.66 0.08 6.68
C HIS A 14 -1.24 0.49 7.04
N HIS A 15 -0.27 -0.04 6.30
CA HIS A 15 1.14 0.32 6.40
C HIS A 15 1.60 0.98 5.12
N TYR A 16 2.31 2.09 5.26
CA TYR A 16 2.89 2.83 4.13
C TYR A 16 4.38 3.01 4.37
N VAL A 17 5.20 2.67 3.38
CA VAL A 17 6.63 2.95 3.48
C VAL A 17 6.85 4.46 3.41
N GLY A 18 7.31 5.05 4.52
CA GLY A 18 7.62 6.48 4.63
C GLY A 18 6.47 7.38 5.12
N PHE A 19 5.33 6.82 5.53
CA PHE A 19 4.21 7.57 6.08
C PHE A 19 3.69 6.92 7.37
N ALA A 20 2.87 7.65 8.14
CA ALA A 20 2.23 7.11 9.34
C ALA A 20 1.25 5.98 8.96
N PRO A 21 1.15 4.91 9.76
CA PRO A 21 0.16 3.87 9.54
C PRO A 21 -1.25 4.34 9.93
N GLU A 22 -2.26 3.59 9.47
CA GLU A 22 -3.66 3.79 9.87
C GLU A 22 -4.21 2.48 10.47
N LEU A 23 -5.17 2.60 11.38
CA LEU A 23 -5.84 1.47 12.02
C LEU A 23 -7.34 1.75 12.14
N PHE A 24 -8.15 0.79 11.72
CA PHE A 24 -9.61 0.91 11.71
C PHE A 24 -10.29 -0.27 12.39
N ASP A 25 -11.36 0.02 13.13
CA ASP A 25 -12.28 -0.98 13.64
C ASP A 25 -13.41 -1.19 12.63
N ILE A 26 -13.26 -2.17 11.74
CA ILE A 26 -14.19 -2.42 10.63
C ILE A 26 -15.56 -2.94 11.08
N VAL A 27 -15.74 -3.28 12.36
CA VAL A 27 -17.06 -3.64 12.90
C VAL A 27 -17.83 -2.38 13.30
N ALA A 28 -17.15 -1.42 13.93
CA ALA A 28 -17.76 -0.15 14.33
C ALA A 28 -17.80 0.87 13.18
N ASP A 29 -16.85 0.77 12.25
CA ASP A 29 -16.66 1.68 11.13
C ASP A 29 -16.31 0.89 9.85
N PRO A 30 -17.31 0.25 9.20
CA PRO A 30 -17.09 -0.58 8.01
C PRO A 30 -16.44 0.17 6.84
N ASP A 31 -16.69 1.48 6.76
CA ASP A 31 -16.20 2.35 5.69
C ASP A 31 -14.84 3.00 6.02
N GLN A 32 -14.26 2.73 7.19
CA GLN A 32 -12.90 3.16 7.59
C GLN A 32 -12.71 4.68 7.57
N HIS A 33 -13.70 5.43 8.06
CA HIS A 33 -13.63 6.89 8.13
C HIS A 33 -12.82 7.41 9.34
N HIS A 34 -12.62 6.60 10.38
CA HIS A 34 -12.04 7.02 11.64
C HIS A 34 -10.74 6.28 11.92
N ASP A 35 -9.61 6.95 11.65
CA ASP A 35 -8.29 6.41 12.00
C ASP A 35 -8.08 6.39 13.53
N LEU A 36 -7.70 5.22 14.03
CA LEU A 36 -7.47 4.91 15.43
C LEU A 36 -5.97 4.78 15.75
N ALA A 37 -5.07 4.83 14.76
CA ALA A 37 -3.63 4.60 14.97
C ALA A 37 -2.97 5.59 15.93
N GLY A 38 -3.47 6.83 15.99
CA GLY A 38 -2.98 7.86 16.91
C GLY A 38 -3.50 7.75 18.34
N ARG A 39 -4.41 6.81 18.63
CA ARG A 39 -5.09 6.73 19.92
C ARG A 39 -4.34 5.79 20.89
N PRO A 40 -3.93 6.25 22.09
CA PRO A 40 -3.16 5.43 23.02
C PRO A 40 -3.82 4.10 23.40
N GLU A 41 -5.15 4.08 23.49
CA GLU A 41 -5.94 2.87 23.78
C GLU A 41 -5.83 1.78 22.71
N HIS A 42 -5.35 2.11 21.51
CA HIS A 42 -5.18 1.18 20.39
C HIS A 42 -3.71 0.93 20.04
N ALA A 43 -2.76 1.44 20.83
CA ALA A 43 -1.33 1.31 20.57
C ALA A 43 -0.86 -0.15 20.53
N GLU A 44 -1.39 -1.01 21.40
CA GLU A 44 -1.03 -2.43 21.43
C GLU A 44 -1.47 -3.16 20.16
N VAL A 45 -2.70 -2.90 19.68
CA VAL A 45 -3.21 -3.47 18.42
C VAL A 45 -2.36 -2.99 17.25
N LEU A 46 -2.03 -1.69 17.20
CA LEU A 46 -1.18 -1.14 16.16
C LEU A 46 0.19 -1.83 16.11
N GLN A 47 0.83 -2.04 17.28
CA GLN A 47 2.12 -2.74 17.35
C GLN A 47 2.00 -4.21 16.97
N GLN A 48 0.94 -4.89 17.38
CA GLN A 48 0.67 -6.28 17.00
C GLN A 48 0.60 -6.43 15.47
N PHE A 49 -0.20 -5.59 14.80
CA PHE A 49 -0.34 -5.65 13.34
C PHE A 49 0.94 -5.26 12.61
N ALA A 50 1.68 -4.28 13.14
CA ALA A 50 2.99 -3.93 12.61
C ALA A 50 4.00 -5.09 12.76
N GLY A 51 3.88 -5.90 13.82
CA GLY A 51 4.62 -7.15 14.00
C GLY A 51 4.20 -8.21 12.98
N LEU A 52 2.89 -8.47 12.84
CA LEU A 52 2.34 -9.45 11.89
C LEU A 52 2.71 -9.17 10.44
N LEU A 53 2.86 -7.90 10.05
CA LEU A 53 3.37 -7.53 8.73
C LEU A 53 4.85 -7.90 8.60
N ARG A 54 5.67 -7.56 9.61
CA ARG A 54 7.12 -7.83 9.61
C ARG A 54 7.46 -9.32 9.65
N GLU A 55 6.60 -10.14 10.25
CA GLU A 55 6.71 -11.61 10.19
C GLU A 55 6.52 -12.15 8.77
N ARG A 56 5.74 -11.46 7.93
CA ARG A 56 5.48 -11.88 6.54
C ARG A 56 6.52 -11.34 5.57
N LEU A 57 6.94 -10.08 5.74
CA LEU A 57 7.94 -9.42 4.89
C LEU A 57 8.52 -8.17 5.55
N ASP A 58 9.71 -7.75 5.11
CA ASP A 58 10.21 -6.39 5.37
C ASP A 58 9.62 -5.41 4.33
N PRO A 59 8.74 -4.48 4.75
CA PRO A 59 8.06 -3.58 3.81
C PRO A 59 9.03 -2.61 3.13
N VAL A 60 10.09 -2.19 3.81
CA VAL A 60 11.07 -1.24 3.25
C VAL A 60 11.99 -1.94 2.27
N ALA A 61 12.46 -3.15 2.60
CA ALA A 61 13.26 -3.94 1.67
C ALA A 61 12.45 -4.30 0.41
N THR A 62 11.18 -4.66 0.59
CA THR A 62 10.28 -5.00 -0.53
C THR A 62 10.01 -3.80 -1.43
N ASP A 63 9.76 -2.61 -0.87
CA ASP A 63 9.62 -1.36 -1.64
C ASP A 63 10.87 -1.05 -2.47
N ARG A 64 12.06 -1.20 -1.88
CA ARG A 64 13.33 -1.00 -2.60
C ARG A 64 13.51 -2.00 -3.74
N LEU A 65 13.22 -3.27 -3.50
CA LEU A 65 13.33 -4.32 -4.52
C LEU A 65 12.39 -4.05 -5.69
N ALA A 66 11.13 -3.73 -5.41
CA ALA A 66 10.14 -3.41 -6.45
C ALA A 66 10.57 -2.19 -7.29
N LYS A 67 11.14 -1.16 -6.67
CA LYS A 67 11.68 0.01 -7.39
C LYS A 67 12.89 -0.35 -8.26
N HIS A 68 13.78 -1.20 -7.77
CA HIS A 68 14.90 -1.69 -8.55
C HIS A 68 14.43 -2.44 -9.80
N ASP A 69 13.46 -3.34 -9.66
CA ASP A 69 12.94 -4.13 -10.77
C ASP A 69 12.21 -3.26 -11.81
N GLN A 70 11.46 -2.25 -11.36
CA GLN A 70 10.87 -1.25 -12.26
C GLN A 70 11.94 -0.49 -13.05
N ASN A 71 13.03 -0.07 -12.40
CA ASN A 71 14.12 0.62 -13.08
C ASN A 71 14.82 -0.27 -14.11
N ALA A 72 15.04 -1.54 -13.78
CA ALA A 72 15.62 -2.52 -14.70
C ALA A 72 14.71 -2.74 -15.92
N LEU A 73 13.40 -2.82 -15.72
CA LEU A 73 12.42 -2.93 -16.80
C LEU A 73 12.46 -1.71 -17.71
N VAL A 74 12.43 -0.50 -17.15
CA VAL A 74 12.52 0.76 -17.91
C VAL A 74 13.82 0.82 -18.71
N ALA A 75 14.96 0.43 -18.13
CA ALA A 75 16.23 0.40 -18.84
C ALA A 75 16.19 -0.56 -20.04
N ARG A 76 15.59 -1.75 -19.87
CA ARG A 76 15.43 -2.75 -20.95
C ARG A 76 14.60 -2.24 -22.13
N PHE A 77 13.63 -1.36 -21.90
CA PHE A 77 12.79 -0.77 -22.94
C PHE A 77 13.33 0.54 -23.54
N GLY A 78 14.63 0.80 -23.41
CA GLY A 78 15.28 1.98 -24.02
C GLY A 78 15.21 3.25 -23.15
N GLY A 79 14.97 3.09 -21.85
CA GLY A 79 14.96 4.18 -20.88
C GLY A 79 13.58 4.82 -20.69
N ARG A 80 13.50 5.73 -19.70
CA ARG A 80 12.24 6.37 -19.26
C ARG A 80 11.49 7.03 -20.41
N GLU A 81 12.21 7.73 -21.28
CA GLU A 81 11.65 8.46 -22.42
C GLU A 81 10.95 7.57 -23.46
N GLN A 82 11.38 6.33 -23.61
CA GLN A 82 10.75 5.38 -24.54
C GLN A 82 9.63 4.58 -23.85
N ALA A 83 9.83 4.20 -22.58
CA ALA A 83 8.79 3.57 -21.77
C ALA A 83 7.51 4.43 -21.68
N LEU A 84 7.64 5.75 -21.53
CA LEU A 84 6.50 6.68 -21.49
C LEU A 84 5.71 6.73 -22.82
N ARG A 85 6.35 6.44 -23.96
CA ARG A 85 5.73 6.44 -25.29
C ARG A 85 5.07 5.11 -25.68
N THR A 86 5.26 4.06 -24.88
CA THR A 86 4.85 2.68 -25.20
C THR A 86 3.63 2.21 -24.39
N GLY A 87 3.10 3.05 -23.49
CA GLY A 87 1.88 2.74 -22.74
C GLY A 87 0.65 2.70 -23.65
N THR A 88 -0.19 1.67 -23.49
CA THR A 88 -1.50 1.58 -24.15
C THR A 88 -2.31 2.83 -23.82
N PRO A 89 -2.96 3.50 -24.79
CA PRO A 89 -3.95 4.53 -24.51
C PRO A 89 -5.04 3.92 -23.63
N GLY A 90 -4.99 4.21 -22.34
CA GLY A 90 -6.03 3.83 -21.40
C GLY A 90 -7.28 4.63 -21.70
N ALA A 91 -8.22 4.04 -22.40
CA ALA A 91 -9.64 4.40 -22.33
C ALA A 91 -10.46 3.24 -22.88
N THR A 92 -11.03 2.41 -22.00
CA THR A 92 -12.36 1.88 -22.30
C THR A 92 -13.26 3.09 -22.53
N PRO A 93 -13.85 3.28 -23.72
CA PRO A 93 -14.70 4.43 -23.97
C PRO A 93 -15.87 4.44 -22.97
N VAL A 94 -16.15 5.60 -22.41
CA VAL A 94 -17.38 5.84 -21.63
C VAL A 94 -18.56 5.60 -22.57
N PRO A 95 -19.55 4.76 -22.22
CA PRO A 95 -20.74 4.59 -23.05
C PRO A 95 -21.49 5.92 -23.15
N GLU A 96 -21.90 6.29 -24.36
CA GLU A 96 -22.75 7.47 -24.58
C GLU A 96 -24.15 7.27 -23.95
N PRO A 97 -24.79 8.36 -23.48
CA PRO A 97 -26.10 8.32 -22.81
C PRO A 97 -27.26 7.88 -23.71
#